data_AF-A0A8J7U7Y9-F1
#
_entry.id   AF-A0A8J7U7Y9-F1
#
_cell.length_a   1.000
_cell.length_b   1.000
_cell.length_c   1.000
_cell.angle_alpha   90.00
_cell.angle_beta   90.00
_cell.angle_gamma   90.00
#
_symmetry.space_group_name_H-M   'P 1'
#
loop_
_entity.id
_entity.type
_entity.pdbx_description
1 polymer ?
#
loop_
_entity_poly.entity_id
_entity_poly.type
_entity_poly.pdbx_seq_one_letter_code
_entity_poly.pdbx_strand_id
1 'polypeptide(L)'
;MENPFGTYAAAFARDLNLPIDDRMLVEGFTATVADQHRPDQVLRLAVMPGRSGEEVILACNIGTVAADRASAVYGDLLDDALLPGAFNMNYYLDPNCREVTAAAVLSYDDLSDADLRSYAEAFLQRAGNRLRGVSESKPTARLDWHQMTAYSQSFV
;
A
#
# COMPACT_ATOMS: atom_id res chain seq x y z
N MET A 1 -23.33 -11.48 -8.87
CA MET A 1 -22.85 -10.89 -7.61
C MET A 1 -22.14 -9.61 -7.96
N GLU A 2 -22.47 -8.52 -7.26
CA GLU A 2 -21.82 -7.22 -7.45
C GLU A 2 -20.36 -7.33 -6.98
N ASN A 3 -19.41 -6.78 -7.74
CA ASN A 3 -17.98 -6.83 -7.41
C ASN A 3 -17.69 -5.69 -6.41
N PRO A 4 -17.50 -5.96 -5.11
CA PRO A 4 -17.35 -4.90 -4.11
C PRO A 4 -16.11 -4.05 -4.39
N PHE A 5 -15.01 -4.70 -4.81
CA PHE A 5 -13.78 -4.01 -5.20
C PHE A 5 -14.03 -2.94 -6.26
N GLY A 6 -14.75 -3.29 -7.33
CA GLY A 6 -15.04 -2.36 -8.43
C GLY A 6 -15.76 -1.10 -7.96
N THR A 7 -16.66 -1.22 -6.99
CA THR A 7 -17.39 -0.08 -6.40
C THR A 7 -16.45 0.84 -5.64
N TYR A 8 -15.65 0.31 -4.70
CA TYR A 8 -14.71 1.10 -3.92
C TYR A 8 -13.55 1.66 -4.76
N ALA A 9 -13.03 0.87 -5.71
CA ALA A 9 -12.00 1.27 -6.64
C ALA A 9 -12.48 2.42 -7.53
N ALA A 10 -13.69 2.35 -8.08
CA ALA A 10 -14.26 3.41 -8.89
C ALA A 10 -14.46 4.70 -8.08
N ALA A 11 -14.96 4.60 -6.84
CA ALA A 11 -15.11 5.77 -5.96
C ALA A 11 -13.75 6.43 -5.68
N PHE A 12 -12.76 5.64 -5.27
CA PHE A 12 -11.41 6.13 -4.98
C PHE A 12 -10.72 6.73 -6.21
N ALA A 13 -10.94 6.17 -7.40
CA ALA A 13 -10.43 6.71 -8.65
C ALA A 13 -11.01 8.08 -9.00
N ARG A 14 -12.33 8.25 -8.79
CA ARG A 14 -13.01 9.55 -9.01
C ARG A 14 -12.46 10.61 -8.07
N ASP A 15 -12.25 10.26 -6.80
CA ASP A 15 -11.67 11.16 -5.80
C ASP A 15 -10.27 11.65 -6.17
N LEU A 16 -9.49 10.78 -6.82
CA LEU A 16 -8.15 11.09 -7.31
C LEU A 16 -8.13 11.65 -8.74
N ASN A 17 -9.30 11.85 -9.35
CA ASN A 17 -9.45 12.28 -10.73
C ASN A 17 -8.65 11.41 -11.74
N LEU A 18 -8.66 10.10 -11.51
CA LEU A 18 -8.01 9.11 -12.36
C LEU A 18 -8.98 8.62 -13.45
N PRO A 19 -8.49 8.33 -14.68
CA PRO A 19 -9.30 7.65 -15.68
C PRO A 19 -9.68 6.26 -15.16
N ILE A 20 -10.93 5.88 -15.37
CA ILE A 20 -11.47 4.58 -14.95
C ILE A 20 -11.63 3.70 -16.19
N ASP A 21 -11.00 2.53 -16.18
CA ASP A 21 -11.20 1.49 -17.17
C ASP A 21 -11.62 0.17 -16.51
N ASP A 22 -12.23 -0.73 -17.27
CA ASP A 22 -12.81 -1.97 -16.75
C ASP A 22 -11.77 -2.91 -16.12
N ARG A 23 -10.53 -2.93 -16.63
CA ARG A 23 -9.47 -3.78 -16.07
C ARG A 23 -9.10 -3.27 -14.69
N MET A 24 -8.95 -1.96 -14.52
CA MET A 24 -8.71 -1.36 -13.22
C MET A 24 -9.75 -1.75 -12.16
N LEU A 25 -11.01 -1.96 -12.54
CA LEU A 25 -12.09 -2.36 -11.61
C LEU A 25 -12.08 -3.84 -11.23
N VAL A 26 -11.21 -4.65 -11.85
CA VAL A 26 -11.10 -6.11 -11.63
C VAL A 26 -9.71 -6.50 -11.17
N GLU A 27 -8.70 -5.91 -11.78
CA GLU A 27 -7.28 -6.15 -11.54
C GLU A 27 -6.75 -5.19 -10.46
N GLY A 28 -7.24 -3.95 -10.43
CA GLY A 28 -6.70 -2.90 -9.60
C GLY A 28 -5.77 -1.97 -10.36
N PHE A 29 -5.13 -1.05 -9.64
CA PHE A 29 -4.44 0.08 -10.25
C PHE A 29 -3.35 0.66 -9.35
N THR A 30 -2.49 1.48 -9.95
CA THR A 30 -1.58 2.35 -9.20
C THR A 30 -2.03 3.79 -9.29
N ALA A 31 -2.13 4.45 -8.15
CA ALA A 31 -2.36 5.88 -8.02
C ALA A 31 -1.10 6.57 -7.52
N THR A 32 -0.89 7.80 -7.98
CA THR A 32 0.09 8.69 -7.36
C THR A 32 -0.65 9.53 -6.33
N VAL A 33 -0.24 9.41 -5.07
CA VAL A 33 -0.84 10.18 -3.97
C VAL A 33 0.25 11.06 -3.38
N ALA A 34 0.01 12.37 -3.39
CA ALA A 34 0.89 13.32 -2.74
C ALA A 34 0.74 13.19 -1.23
N ASP A 35 1.85 13.07 -0.51
CA ASP A 35 1.81 13.24 0.95
C ASP A 35 1.43 14.69 1.24
N GLN A 36 0.24 14.92 1.81
CA GLN A 36 -0.27 16.27 2.08
C GLN A 36 0.62 17.06 3.04
N HIS A 37 1.47 16.39 3.83
CA HIS A 37 2.38 17.02 4.78
C HIS A 37 3.79 17.18 4.21
N ARG A 38 4.09 16.49 3.09
CA ARG A 38 5.35 16.55 2.35
C ARG A 38 5.09 16.52 0.85
N PRO A 39 4.74 17.66 0.24
CA PRO A 39 4.40 17.72 -1.18
C PRO A 39 5.55 17.29 -2.11
N ASP A 40 6.79 17.27 -1.62
CA ASP A 40 7.97 16.78 -2.31
C ASP A 40 8.12 15.25 -2.28
N GLN A 41 7.35 14.56 -1.43
CA GLN A 41 7.24 13.12 -1.38
C GLN A 41 6.01 12.65 -2.15
N VAL A 42 6.30 12.06 -3.30
CA VAL A 42 5.31 11.43 -4.16
C VAL A 42 5.33 9.94 -3.88
N LEU A 43 4.29 9.42 -3.25
CA LEU A 43 4.13 7.99 -3.01
C LEU A 43 3.25 7.39 -4.11
N ARG A 44 3.67 6.23 -4.63
CA ARG A 44 2.84 5.42 -5.53
C ARG A 44 2.11 4.38 -4.69
N LEU A 45 0.79 4.49 -4.66
CA LEU A 45 -0.11 3.57 -3.99
C LEU A 45 -0.65 2.57 -5.02
N ALA A 46 -0.46 1.29 -4.78
CA ALA A 46 -1.16 0.21 -5.45
C ALA A 46 -2.44 -0.13 -4.67
N VAL A 47 -3.54 -0.29 -5.39
CA VAL A 47 -4.85 -0.69 -4.87
C VAL A 47 -5.34 -1.90 -5.67
N MET A 48 -5.63 -3.00 -5.00
CA MET A 48 -6.00 -4.27 -5.66
C MET A 48 -7.00 -5.07 -4.83
N PRO A 49 -7.80 -5.95 -5.46
CA PRO A 49 -8.67 -6.84 -4.70
C PRO A 49 -7.84 -7.87 -3.91
N GLY A 50 -8.29 -8.18 -2.70
CA GLY A 50 -7.81 -9.32 -1.94
C GLY A 50 -8.25 -10.64 -2.55
N ARG A 51 -7.58 -11.73 -2.16
CA ARG A 51 -7.80 -13.07 -2.73
C ARG A 51 -9.20 -13.62 -2.43
N SER A 52 -9.76 -13.26 -1.28
CA SER A 52 -11.11 -13.63 -0.85
C SER A 52 -12.21 -12.99 -1.71
N GLY A 53 -11.91 -11.88 -2.39
CA GLY A 53 -12.91 -11.01 -3.00
C GLY A 53 -13.69 -10.16 -1.98
N GLU A 54 -13.39 -10.30 -0.69
CA GLU A 54 -14.03 -9.59 0.43
C GLU A 54 -13.12 -8.51 1.04
N GLU A 55 -11.92 -8.35 0.49
CA GLU A 55 -10.90 -7.44 0.98
C GLU A 55 -10.34 -6.58 -0.15
N VAL A 56 -9.74 -5.45 0.23
CA VAL A 56 -8.88 -4.62 -0.62
C VAL A 56 -7.48 -4.56 -0.01
N ILE A 57 -6.48 -4.59 -0.87
CA ILE A 57 -5.07 -4.47 -0.48
C ILE A 57 -4.56 -3.12 -0.96
N LEU A 58 -3.94 -2.40 -0.03
CA LEU A 58 -3.17 -1.18 -0.27
C LEU A 58 -1.68 -1.51 -0.16
N ALA A 59 -0.87 -1.09 -1.12
CA ALA A 59 0.59 -1.29 -1.07
C ALA A 59 1.34 -0.04 -1.55
N CYS A 60 2.45 0.30 -0.92
CA CYS A 60 3.33 1.37 -1.40
C CYS A 60 4.79 1.03 -1.17
N ASN A 61 5.64 1.37 -2.14
CA ASN A 61 7.08 1.32 -1.96
C ASN A 61 7.50 2.49 -1.07
N ILE A 62 8.23 2.19 0.00
CA ILE A 62 8.70 3.16 0.98
C ILE A 62 10.22 3.35 0.93
N GLY A 63 10.86 2.99 -0.19
CA GLY A 63 12.28 3.24 -0.45
C GLY A 63 13.16 2.00 -0.30
N THR A 64 14.49 2.21 -0.29
CA THR A 64 15.48 1.12 -0.25
C THR A 64 16.29 1.13 1.03
N VAL A 65 16.67 -0.05 1.51
CA VAL A 65 17.51 -0.21 2.71
C VAL A 65 18.96 -0.51 2.34
N ALA A 66 19.87 0.02 3.16
CA ALA A 66 21.27 -0.36 3.14
C ALA A 66 21.43 -1.88 3.32
N ALA A 67 22.36 -2.50 2.59
CA ALA A 67 22.58 -3.94 2.72
C ALA A 67 23.06 -4.34 4.13
N ASP A 68 23.88 -3.49 4.75
CA ASP A 68 24.41 -3.65 6.10
C ASP A 68 23.40 -3.33 7.21
N ARG A 69 22.28 -2.67 6.90
CA ARG A 69 21.22 -2.32 7.86
C ARG A 69 19.93 -3.14 7.72
N ALA A 70 19.83 -4.00 6.70
CA ALA A 70 18.62 -4.76 6.39
C ALA A 70 18.09 -5.56 7.61
N SER A 71 18.97 -6.20 8.38
CA SER A 71 18.54 -7.00 9.54
C SER A 71 17.99 -6.16 10.70
N ALA A 72 18.58 -4.99 10.97
CA ALA A 72 18.11 -4.11 12.04
C ALA A 72 16.78 -3.48 11.67
N VAL A 73 16.67 -3.02 10.41
CA VAL A 73 15.43 -2.49 9.85
C VAL A 73 14.31 -3.53 9.90
N TYR A 74 14.59 -4.80 9.61
CA TYR A 74 13.57 -5.85 9.65
C TYR A 74 12.95 -5.99 11.05
N GLY A 75 13.77 -5.98 12.11
CA GLY A 75 13.29 -5.98 13.48
C GLY A 75 12.39 -4.77 13.77
N ASP A 76 12.86 -3.57 13.41
CA ASP A 76 12.09 -2.37 13.68
C ASP A 76 10.80 -2.25 12.82
N LEU A 77 10.69 -2.97 11.70
CA LEU A 77 9.46 -3.05 10.88
C LEU A 77 8.47 -4.07 11.45
N LEU A 78 8.96 -5.18 12.00
CA LEU A 78 8.14 -6.16 12.72
C LEU A 78 7.51 -5.52 13.97
N ASP A 79 8.28 -4.74 14.73
CA ASP A 79 7.77 -4.04 15.91
C ASP A 79 6.66 -3.04 15.55
N ASP A 80 6.78 -2.36 14.39
CA ASP A 80 5.72 -1.46 13.92
C ASP A 80 4.45 -2.22 13.54
N ALA A 81 4.57 -3.39 12.89
CA ALA A 81 3.42 -4.21 12.53
C ALA A 81 2.59 -4.65 13.77
N LEU A 82 3.21 -4.68 14.96
CA LEU A 82 2.55 -4.99 16.23
C LEU A 82 1.85 -3.78 16.89
N LEU A 83 2.08 -2.57 16.40
CA LEU A 83 1.46 -1.37 16.98
C LEU A 83 -0.05 -1.35 16.68
N PRO A 84 -0.91 -1.18 17.71
CA PRO A 84 -2.34 -1.04 17.50
C PRO A 84 -2.62 0.18 16.63
N GLY A 85 -3.45 0.00 15.60
CA GLY A 85 -3.80 1.04 14.63
C GLY A 85 -5.04 0.68 13.82
N ALA A 86 -5.46 1.58 12.94
CA ALA A 86 -6.68 1.43 12.13
C ALA A 86 -6.63 0.28 11.11
N PHE A 87 -5.44 -0.27 10.84
CA PHE A 87 -5.23 -1.40 9.94
C PHE A 87 -3.91 -2.11 10.28
N ASN A 88 -3.87 -3.42 10.05
CA ASN A 88 -2.66 -4.22 10.18
C ASN A 88 -1.77 -3.96 8.97
N MET A 89 -0.60 -3.37 9.21
CA MET A 89 0.38 -3.08 8.17
C MET A 89 1.49 -4.12 8.20
N ASN A 90 1.74 -4.72 7.05
CA ASN A 90 2.81 -5.66 6.82
C ASN A 90 3.89 -4.99 5.98
N TYR A 91 5.13 -5.45 6.17
CA TYR A 91 6.27 -4.95 5.42
C TYR A 91 6.98 -6.09 4.71
N TYR A 92 7.36 -5.83 3.47
CA TYR A 92 8.05 -6.78 2.60
C TYR A 92 9.37 -6.15 2.14
N LEU A 93 10.47 -6.86 2.31
CA LEU A 93 11.76 -6.48 1.77
C LEU A 93 12.06 -7.33 0.53
N ASP A 94 12.17 -6.71 -0.64
CA ASP A 94 12.65 -7.40 -1.83
C ASP A 94 14.17 -7.62 -1.69
N PRO A 95 14.66 -8.87 -1.60
CA PRO A 95 16.07 -9.14 -1.36
C PRO A 95 16.96 -8.77 -2.56
N ASN A 96 16.39 -8.64 -3.76
CA ASN A 96 17.16 -8.35 -4.98
C ASN A 96 17.43 -6.85 -5.14
N CYS A 97 16.42 -6.01 -4.91
CA CYS A 97 16.55 -4.55 -5.03
C CYS A 97 16.63 -3.81 -3.70
N ARG A 98 16.47 -4.51 -2.57
CA ARG A 98 16.44 -3.95 -1.21
C ARG A 98 15.32 -2.93 -0.99
N GLU A 99 14.29 -3.00 -1.82
CA GLU A 99 13.12 -2.15 -1.70
C GLU A 99 12.21 -2.66 -0.58
N VAL A 100 11.71 -1.75 0.23
CA VAL A 100 10.71 -2.04 1.25
C VAL A 100 9.36 -1.61 0.72
N THR A 101 8.41 -2.53 0.77
CA THR A 101 7.01 -2.28 0.47
C THR A 101 6.22 -2.40 1.76
N ALA A 102 5.48 -1.35 2.11
CA ALA A 102 4.42 -1.43 3.10
C ALA A 102 3.15 -1.92 2.39
N ALA A 103 2.37 -2.75 3.06
CA ALA A 103 1.07 -3.18 2.57
C ALA A 103 0.07 -3.35 3.72
N ALA A 104 -1.21 -3.07 3.46
CA ALA A 104 -2.30 -3.25 4.40
C ALA A 104 -3.45 -3.96 3.70
N VAL A 105 -4.14 -4.85 4.42
CA VAL A 105 -5.35 -5.55 3.97
C VAL A 105 -6.52 -5.00 4.76
N LEU A 106 -7.60 -4.64 4.07
CA LEU A 106 -8.82 -4.10 4.66
C LEU A 106 -10.01 -4.91 4.20
N SER A 107 -10.87 -5.34 5.11
CA SER A 107 -12.16 -5.94 4.76
C SER A 107 -13.12 -4.87 4.23
N TYR A 108 -13.96 -5.21 3.25
CA TYR A 108 -15.02 -4.30 2.82
C TYR A 108 -16.05 -4.02 3.92
N ASP A 109 -16.21 -4.94 4.89
CA ASP A 109 -17.09 -4.74 6.03
C ASP A 109 -16.60 -3.58 6.93
N ASP A 110 -15.29 -3.42 7.05
CA ASP A 110 -14.64 -2.36 7.82
C ASP A 110 -14.67 -1.00 7.09
N LEU A 111 -14.89 -1.00 5.76
CA LEU A 111 -14.97 0.21 4.93
C LEU A 111 -16.34 0.90 4.99
N SER A 112 -17.28 0.38 5.78
CA SER A 112 -18.66 0.90 5.89
C SER A 112 -18.75 2.30 6.54
N ASP A 113 -17.76 2.71 7.33
CA ASP A 113 -17.76 3.98 8.09
C ASP A 113 -16.73 5.02 7.60
N ALA A 114 -15.76 4.63 6.76
CA ALA A 114 -14.76 5.53 6.20
C ALA A 114 -14.42 5.14 4.76
N ASP A 115 -14.54 6.08 3.82
CA ASP A 115 -14.20 5.87 2.42
C ASP A 115 -12.75 5.37 2.28
N LEU A 116 -12.51 4.45 1.34
CA LEU A 116 -11.21 3.86 1.02
C LEU A 116 -10.08 4.91 0.92
N ARG A 117 -10.43 6.14 0.54
CA ARG A 117 -9.54 7.30 0.54
C ARG A 117 -8.93 7.61 1.90
N SER A 118 -9.73 7.70 2.96
CA SER A 118 -9.26 8.03 4.31
C SER A 118 -8.29 6.97 4.82
N TYR A 119 -8.58 5.70 4.54
CA TYR A 119 -7.68 4.59 4.83
C TYR A 119 -6.38 4.67 4.03
N ALA A 120 -6.46 4.98 2.74
CA ALA A 120 -5.28 5.18 1.90
C ALA A 120 -4.40 6.32 2.38
N GLU A 121 -4.98 7.45 2.79
CA GLU A 121 -4.24 8.59 3.33
C GLU A 121 -3.56 8.23 4.67
N ALA A 122 -4.27 7.58 5.59
CA ALA A 122 -3.70 7.11 6.86
C ALA A 122 -2.60 6.07 6.65
N PHE A 123 -2.79 5.15 5.71
CA PHE A 123 -1.79 4.17 5.28
C PHE A 123 -0.51 4.85 4.79
N LEU A 124 -0.66 5.79 3.84
CA LEU A 124 0.47 6.51 3.28
C LEU A 124 1.18 7.40 4.31
N GLN A 125 0.44 8.00 5.25
CA GLN A 125 1.02 8.78 6.34
C GLN A 125 1.87 7.89 7.26
N ARG A 126 1.37 6.73 7.66
CA ARG A 126 2.11 5.77 8.51
C ARG A 126 3.33 5.21 7.79
N ALA A 127 3.16 4.78 6.54
CA ALA A 127 4.24 4.32 5.65
C ALA A 127 5.31 5.41 5.44
N GLY A 128 4.88 6.64 5.20
CA GLY A 128 5.72 7.81 5.01
C GLY A 128 6.47 8.25 6.26
N ASN A 129 5.91 8.08 7.45
CA ASN A 129 6.62 8.35 8.71
C ASN A 129 7.77 7.34 8.92
N ARG A 130 7.58 6.10 8.48
CA ARG A 130 8.58 5.04 8.63
C ARG A 130 9.77 5.16 7.69
N LEU A 131 9.54 5.69 6.49
CA LEU A 131 10.56 6.10 5.50
C LEU A 131 11.76 6.83 6.14
N ARG A 132 11.51 7.64 7.18
CA ARG A 132 12.50 8.49 7.84
C ARG A 132 13.60 7.72 8.58
N GLY A 133 13.35 6.46 8.98
CA GLY A 133 14.31 5.63 9.71
C GLY A 133 14.97 4.52 8.89
N VAL A 134 14.39 4.20 7.73
CA VAL A 134 14.65 2.95 7.01
C VAL A 134 15.29 3.17 5.64
N SER A 135 14.94 4.27 4.94
CA SER A 135 15.33 4.46 3.55
C SER A 135 16.64 5.24 3.38
N GLU A 136 17.52 4.73 2.51
CA GLU A 136 18.69 5.44 1.98
C GLU A 136 18.37 6.27 0.74
N SER A 137 17.21 6.04 0.11
CA SER A 137 16.81 6.66 -1.15
C SER A 137 15.42 7.31 -1.04
N LYS A 138 15.04 8.03 -2.10
CA LYS A 138 13.62 8.36 -2.32
C LYS A 138 12.84 7.07 -2.67
N PRO A 139 11.52 7.01 -2.40
CA PRO A 139 10.65 5.95 -2.87
C PRO A 139 10.84 5.71 -4.37
N THR A 140 10.93 4.45 -4.79
CA THR A 140 11.04 4.12 -6.20
C THR A 140 9.64 3.91 -6.78
N ALA A 141 9.49 4.24 -8.06
CA ALA A 141 8.20 4.14 -8.74
C ALA A 141 7.82 2.70 -9.15
N ARG A 142 8.52 1.68 -8.62
CA ARG A 142 8.67 0.34 -9.22
C ARG A 142 7.70 -0.71 -8.70
N LEU A 143 6.54 -0.33 -8.18
CA LEU A 143 5.45 -1.29 -7.93
C LEU A 143 4.99 -1.87 -9.27
N ASP A 144 5.58 -2.99 -9.65
CA ASP A 144 5.21 -3.80 -10.81
C ASP A 144 4.01 -4.68 -10.42
N TRP A 145 3.07 -4.83 -11.35
CA TRP A 145 1.95 -5.76 -11.30
C TRP A 145 2.30 -7.17 -10.77
N HIS A 146 3.49 -7.69 -11.09
CA HIS A 146 3.94 -9.01 -10.61
C HIS A 146 4.25 -9.00 -9.10
N GLN A 147 4.88 -7.93 -8.60
CA GLN A 147 5.04 -7.71 -7.16
C GLN A 147 3.67 -7.52 -6.49
N MET A 148 2.76 -6.78 -7.14
CA MET A 148 1.39 -6.60 -6.68
C MET A 148 0.65 -7.94 -6.48
N THR A 149 0.72 -8.86 -7.44
CA THR A 149 0.11 -10.20 -7.30
C THR A 149 0.79 -11.11 -6.27
N ALA A 150 2.07 -10.90 -5.96
CA ALA A 150 2.76 -11.68 -4.94
C ALA A 150 2.30 -11.31 -3.51
N TYR A 151 1.92 -10.03 -3.29
CA TYR A 151 1.39 -9.60 -2.01
C TYR A 151 0.07 -10.29 -1.68
N SER A 152 -0.87 -10.38 -2.62
CA SER A 152 -2.15 -11.07 -2.39
C SER A 152 -2.03 -12.56 -2.06
N GLN A 153 -0.89 -13.18 -2.38
CA GLN A 153 -0.59 -14.58 -2.05
C GLN A 153 0.11 -14.77 -0.68
N SER A 154 0.64 -13.70 -0.10
CA SER A 154 1.50 -13.76 1.10
C SER A 154 0.79 -13.37 2.40
N PHE A 155 -0.48 -12.97 2.33
CA PHE A 155 -1.31 -12.73 3.51
C PHE A 155 -2.00 -14.03 3.93
N VAL A 156 -1.64 -14.51 5.13
CA VAL A 156 -2.33 -15.59 5.87
C VAL A 156 -2.69 -15.02 7.23
#